data_AF-A0A916C304-F1
#
_entry.id   AF-A0A916C304-F1
#
_cell.length_a   1.000
_cell.length_b   1.000
_cell.length_c   1.000
_cell.angle_alpha   90.00
_cell.angle_beta   90.00
_cell.angle_gamma   90.00
#
_symmetry.space_group_name_H-M   'P 1'
#
loop_
_entity.id
_entity.type
_entity.pdbx_description
1 polymer ?
#
loop_
_entity_poly.entity_id
_entity_poly.type
_entity_poly.pdbx_seq_one_letter_code
_entity_poly.pdbx_strand_id
1 'polypeptide(L)'
;MNRSFKLILALGLPLFTIIVMLVDVRSTGLDPRQQAVKEYVQYRSTTLTQLLQAGQSTQARLPHHLRADMSKTSFGNSTYYQTRQRYDDQRYAEPVATPVWTLMTKTLTETLLEPLPTRPTTKPEHVGYAAGRPMPYPPNDLWCLQLTSADSAAPKVILVALHQDIFNAEWIVHEVTDPETVLATVGCQFSLP
;
A
#
# COMPACT_ATOMS: atom_id res chain seq x y z
N MET A 1 41.81 -12.51 37.70
CA MET A 1 40.79 -12.91 36.71
C MET A 1 41.04 -14.37 36.32
N ASN A 2 40.14 -15.27 36.70
CA ASN A 2 40.36 -16.72 36.60
C ASN A 2 40.39 -17.17 35.13
N ARG A 3 41.25 -18.14 34.80
CA ARG A 3 41.37 -18.70 33.43
C ARG A 3 40.01 -19.17 32.89
N SER A 4 39.15 -19.71 33.76
CA SER A 4 37.78 -20.13 33.44
C SER A 4 36.89 -18.99 32.94
N PHE A 5 37.05 -17.78 33.48
CA PHE A 5 36.25 -16.61 33.08
C PHE A 5 36.61 -16.12 31.68
N LYS A 6 37.90 -16.16 31.32
CA LYS A 6 38.36 -15.81 29.96
C LYS A 6 37.82 -16.77 28.90
N LEU A 7 37.68 -18.05 29.25
CA LEU A 7 37.18 -19.10 28.36
C LEU A 7 35.67 -18.97 28.11
N ILE A 8 34.89 -18.67 29.16
CA ILE A 8 33.45 -18.39 29.05
C ILE A 8 33.21 -17.15 28.19
N LEU A 9 33.99 -16.08 28.35
CA LEU A 9 33.83 -14.87 27.55
C LEU A 9 34.18 -15.10 26.07
N ALA A 10 35.27 -15.84 25.81
CA ALA A 10 35.74 -16.11 24.45
C ALA A 10 34.79 -17.01 23.64
N LEU A 11 34.10 -17.95 24.29
CA LEU A 11 33.13 -18.84 23.64
C LEU A 11 31.69 -18.31 23.70
N GLY A 12 31.33 -17.59 24.76
CA GLY A 12 29.98 -17.07 24.96
C GLY A 12 29.62 -15.94 24.00
N LEU A 13 30.57 -15.04 23.70
CA LEU A 13 30.33 -13.91 22.79
C LEU A 13 29.96 -14.36 21.35
N PRO A 14 30.73 -15.25 20.68
CA PRO A 14 30.38 -15.70 19.34
C PRO A 14 29.09 -16.54 19.33
N LEU A 15 28.85 -17.35 20.37
CA LEU A 15 27.61 -18.13 20.47
C LEU A 15 26.38 -17.21 20.60
N PHE A 16 26.48 -16.15 21.41
CA PHE A 16 25.43 -15.14 21.56
C PHE A 16 25.14 -14.44 20.24
N THR A 17 26.17 -14.05 19.47
CA THR A 17 25.97 -13.44 18.15
C THR A 17 25.28 -14.38 17.16
N ILE A 18 25.61 -15.67 17.17
CA ILE A 18 24.97 -16.67 16.31
C ILE A 18 23.50 -16.84 16.71
N ILE A 19 23.20 -16.89 18.01
CA ILE A 19 21.82 -16.99 18.52
C ILE A 19 21.01 -15.75 18.12
N VAL A 20 21.56 -14.54 18.28
CA VAL A 20 20.89 -13.30 17.86
C VAL A 20 20.61 -13.29 16.35
N MET A 21 21.59 -13.67 15.52
CA MET A 21 21.37 -13.77 14.07
C MET A 21 20.33 -14.84 13.69
N LEU A 22 20.29 -15.98 14.38
CA LEU A 22 19.27 -17.02 14.13
C LEU A 22 17.86 -16.60 14.57
N VAL A 23 17.75 -15.77 15.61
CA VAL A 23 16.47 -15.20 16.05
C VAL A 23 15.96 -14.15 15.04
N ASP A 24 16.85 -13.31 14.49
CA ASP A 24 16.47 -12.32 13.47
C ASP A 24 15.98 -12.98 12.17
N VAL A 25 16.64 -14.06 11.73
CA VAL A 25 16.25 -14.77 10.49
C VAL A 25 14.89 -15.48 10.62
N ARG A 26 14.46 -15.85 11.83
CA ARG A 26 13.14 -16.46 12.05
C ARG A 26 12.02 -15.46 12.36
N SER A 27 12.33 -14.20 12.67
CA SER A 27 11.34 -13.24 13.17
C SER A 27 10.73 -12.30 12.13
N THR A 28 11.22 -12.27 10.89
CA THR A 28 10.72 -11.32 9.88
C THR A 28 9.50 -11.82 9.09
N GLY A 29 8.84 -12.86 9.57
CA GLY A 29 7.49 -13.23 9.13
C GLY A 29 6.47 -12.22 9.63
N LEU A 30 6.55 -10.98 9.14
CA LEU A 30 5.50 -9.98 9.31
C LEU A 30 4.17 -10.64 8.93
N ASP A 31 3.16 -10.43 9.76
CA ASP A 31 1.78 -10.79 9.43
C ASP A 31 1.48 -10.28 8.00
N PRO A 32 1.08 -11.15 7.05
CA PRO A 32 0.85 -10.77 5.66
C PRO A 32 -0.08 -9.54 5.51
N ARG A 33 -1.02 -9.35 6.45
CA ARG A 33 -1.84 -8.15 6.53
C ARG A 33 -1.02 -6.89 6.83
N GLN A 34 -0.11 -6.95 7.81
CA GLN A 34 0.79 -5.84 8.14
C GLN A 34 1.72 -5.52 6.97
N GLN A 35 2.19 -6.55 6.26
CA GLN A 35 2.98 -6.38 5.05
C GLN A 35 2.18 -5.63 3.97
N ALA A 36 0.92 -6.00 3.70
CA ALA A 36 0.07 -5.30 2.73
C ALA A 36 -0.14 -3.81 3.10
N VAL A 37 -0.33 -3.51 4.40
CA VAL A 37 -0.46 -2.13 4.89
C VAL A 37 0.84 -1.35 4.73
N LYS A 38 1.97 -1.97 5.07
CA LYS A 38 3.30 -1.36 4.91
C LYS A 38 3.58 -0.99 3.46
N GLU A 39 3.31 -1.92 2.53
CA GLU A 39 3.46 -1.69 1.09
C GLU A 39 2.55 -0.56 0.61
N TYR A 40 1.29 -0.54 1.07
CA TYR A 40 0.37 0.55 0.75
C TYR A 40 0.84 1.91 1.27
N VAL A 41 1.28 2.00 2.54
CA VAL A 41 1.80 3.25 3.12
C VAL A 41 3.04 3.72 2.37
N GLN A 42 3.95 2.80 2.04
CA GLN A 42 5.15 3.10 1.25
C GLN A 42 4.81 3.57 -0.17
N TYR A 43 3.80 2.96 -0.82
CA TYR A 43 3.32 3.41 -2.11
C TYR A 43 2.75 4.83 -2.03
N ARG A 44 1.92 5.14 -1.02
CA ARG A 44 1.33 6.48 -0.85
C ARG A 44 2.40 7.54 -0.57
N SER A 45 3.41 7.22 0.22
CA SER A 45 4.49 8.16 0.53
C SER A 45 5.40 8.44 -0.67
N THR A 46 5.70 7.41 -1.47
CA THR A 46 6.58 7.56 -2.65
C THR A 46 5.87 8.15 -3.87
N THR A 47 4.63 7.73 -4.16
CA THR A 47 3.91 8.14 -5.37
C THR A 47 3.09 9.42 -5.19
N LEU A 48 2.54 9.66 -4.00
CA LEU A 48 1.62 10.77 -3.76
C LEU A 48 2.16 11.80 -2.76
N THR A 49 3.42 11.66 -2.35
CA THR A 49 4.10 12.53 -1.37
C THR A 49 3.29 12.73 -0.08
N GLN A 50 2.46 11.74 0.28
CA GLN A 50 1.65 11.75 1.49
C GLN A 50 2.32 10.91 2.57
N LEU A 51 2.75 11.55 3.66
CA LEU A 51 3.25 10.85 4.83
C LEU A 51 2.04 10.32 5.62
N LEU A 52 1.78 9.03 5.46
CA LEU A 52 0.76 8.29 6.22
C LEU A 52 1.42 7.44 7.29
N GLN A 53 0.79 7.35 8.46
CA GLN A 53 1.19 6.44 9.53
C GLN A 53 0.01 5.55 9.91
N ALA A 54 0.28 4.27 10.17
CA ALA A 54 -0.74 3.35 10.66
C ALA A 54 -1.13 3.73 12.10
N GLY A 55 -2.41 3.99 12.31
CA GLY A 55 -3.02 4.26 13.61
C GLY A 55 -3.74 3.02 14.16
N GLN A 56 -4.98 3.22 14.60
CA GLN A 56 -5.79 2.13 15.15
C GLN A 56 -6.19 1.12 14.08
N SER A 57 -6.31 -0.15 14.49
CA SER A 57 -6.86 -1.22 13.66
C SER A 57 -7.93 -1.99 14.44
N THR A 58 -8.98 -2.42 13.75
CA THR A 58 -10.07 -3.20 14.33
C THR A 58 -10.56 -4.21 13.31
N GLN A 59 -10.89 -5.42 13.76
CA GLN A 59 -11.43 -6.45 12.89
C GLN A 59 -12.91 -6.16 12.63
N ALA A 60 -13.35 -6.33 11.38
CA ALA A 60 -14.75 -6.20 11.03
C ALA A 60 -15.57 -7.33 11.65
N ARG A 61 -16.74 -6.99 12.22
CA ARG A 61 -17.68 -7.99 12.75
C ARG A 61 -18.45 -8.69 11.63
N LEU A 62 -18.62 -8.01 10.49
CA LEU A 62 -19.42 -8.46 9.35
C LEU A 62 -18.59 -8.32 8.06
N PRO A 63 -17.49 -9.08 7.91
CA PRO A 63 -16.64 -9.01 6.71
C PRO A 63 -17.43 -9.29 5.42
N HIS A 64 -18.45 -10.14 5.51
CA HIS A 64 -19.31 -10.53 4.39
C HIS A 64 -20.23 -9.43 3.86
N HIS A 65 -20.35 -8.30 4.57
CA HIS A 65 -21.10 -7.13 4.11
C HIS A 65 -20.26 -6.20 3.23
N LEU A 66 -18.95 -6.40 3.12
CA LEU A 66 -18.15 -5.64 2.16
C LEU A 66 -18.51 -6.05 0.75
N ARG A 67 -18.97 -5.07 -0.04
CA ARG A 67 -19.30 -5.24 -1.46
C ARG A 67 -18.28 -4.50 -2.33
N ALA A 68 -18.18 -4.92 -3.59
CA ALA A 68 -17.25 -4.31 -4.54
C ALA A 68 -17.49 -2.80 -4.77
N ASP A 69 -18.75 -2.34 -4.72
CA ASP A 69 -19.12 -0.94 -4.92
C ASP A 69 -18.72 -0.01 -3.75
N MET A 70 -18.46 -0.57 -2.56
CA MET A 70 -17.96 0.18 -1.40
C MET A 70 -16.47 0.51 -1.50
N SER A 71 -15.75 -0.19 -2.38
CA SER A 71 -14.32 0.01 -2.63
C SER A 71 -14.13 1.00 -3.79
N LYS A 72 -13.61 2.20 -3.48
CA LYS A 72 -13.23 3.21 -4.50
C LYS A 72 -12.10 2.69 -5.40
N THR A 73 -11.08 2.13 -4.77
CA THR A 73 -9.90 1.58 -5.45
C THR A 73 -9.28 0.49 -4.58
N SER A 74 -8.72 -0.54 -5.22
CA SER A 74 -8.04 -1.66 -4.56
C SER A 74 -6.56 -1.68 -4.94
N PHE A 75 -5.72 -2.02 -3.97
CA PHE A 75 -4.27 -2.06 -4.08
C PHE A 75 -3.73 -3.41 -3.66
N GLY A 76 -2.78 -3.91 -4.44
CA GLY A 76 -2.06 -5.13 -4.11
C GLY A 76 -1.11 -5.53 -5.22
N ASN A 77 -0.05 -6.24 -4.85
CA ASN A 77 0.94 -6.78 -5.80
C ASN A 77 0.55 -8.15 -6.37
N SER A 78 -0.67 -8.61 -6.08
CA SER A 78 -1.22 -9.85 -6.60
C SER A 78 -0.96 -10.04 -8.09
N THR A 79 -0.52 -11.24 -8.47
CA THR A 79 -0.55 -11.72 -9.86
C THR A 79 -1.82 -12.53 -10.15
N TYR A 80 -2.59 -12.85 -9.11
CA TYR A 80 -3.73 -13.75 -9.20
C TYR A 80 -5.06 -12.99 -9.27
N TYR A 81 -5.27 -12.00 -8.41
CA TYR A 81 -6.45 -11.15 -8.36
C TYR A 81 -6.21 -9.81 -9.05
N GLN A 82 -7.25 -9.31 -9.72
CA GLN A 82 -7.24 -7.99 -10.34
C GLN A 82 -7.30 -6.90 -9.25
N THR A 83 -6.21 -6.16 -9.09
CA THR A 83 -6.18 -4.92 -8.31
C THR A 83 -6.22 -3.72 -9.27
N ARG A 84 -6.81 -2.61 -8.83
CA ARG A 84 -6.88 -1.40 -9.67
C ARG A 84 -5.52 -0.72 -9.78
N GLN A 85 -4.70 -0.85 -8.74
CA GLN A 85 -3.34 -0.33 -8.68
C GLN A 85 -2.42 -1.38 -8.05
N ARG A 86 -1.24 -1.60 -8.64
CA ARG A 86 -0.16 -2.41 -8.04
C ARG A 86 0.82 -1.47 -7.36
N TYR A 87 1.49 -1.93 -6.31
CA TYR A 87 2.50 -1.12 -5.62
C TYR A 87 3.75 -0.94 -6.48
N ASP A 88 4.05 -1.90 -7.37
CA ASP A 88 5.22 -1.92 -8.25
C ASP A 88 5.03 -1.17 -9.58
N ASP A 89 3.84 -0.61 -9.85
CA ASP A 89 3.54 0.05 -11.13
C ASP A 89 4.19 1.44 -11.27
N GLN A 90 5.35 1.63 -10.64
CA GLN A 90 6.27 2.73 -10.92
C GLN A 90 6.83 2.69 -12.36
N ARG A 91 6.42 1.72 -13.19
CA ARG A 91 6.96 1.52 -14.55
C ARG A 91 6.63 2.62 -15.56
N TYR A 92 5.83 3.63 -15.22
CA TYR A 92 5.51 4.72 -16.16
C TYR A 92 5.57 6.13 -15.58
N ALA A 93 6.38 6.33 -14.55
CA ALA A 93 7.05 7.61 -14.39
C ALA A 93 8.55 7.39 -14.60
N GLU A 94 8.94 6.89 -15.78
CA GLU A 94 10.21 7.40 -16.29
C GLU A 94 10.07 8.92 -16.24
N PRO A 95 10.99 9.66 -15.58
CA PRO A 95 11.06 11.08 -15.86
C PRO A 95 11.20 11.12 -17.38
N VAL A 96 10.19 11.65 -18.08
CA VAL A 96 10.40 12.05 -19.46
C VAL A 96 11.56 13.01 -19.33
N ALA A 97 12.76 12.53 -19.65
CA ALA A 97 13.94 13.33 -19.68
C ALA A 97 13.66 14.30 -20.81
N THR A 98 12.95 15.38 -20.51
CA THR A 98 12.82 16.51 -21.41
C THR A 98 14.26 16.91 -21.64
N PRO A 99 14.77 16.73 -22.86
CA PRO A 99 16.14 17.08 -23.12
C PRO A 99 16.35 18.54 -22.72
N VAL A 100 17.45 18.87 -22.03
CA VAL A 100 17.72 20.25 -21.57
C VAL A 100 17.67 21.25 -22.73
N TRP A 101 17.94 20.81 -23.96
CA TRP A 101 17.80 21.64 -25.17
C TRP A 101 16.35 22.03 -25.51
N THR A 102 15.33 21.30 -25.05
CA THR A 102 13.90 21.66 -25.21
C THR A 102 13.47 22.78 -24.25
N LEU A 103 14.21 23.00 -23.15
CA LEU A 103 13.97 24.15 -22.25
C LEU A 103 14.64 25.45 -22.75
N MET A 104 15.66 25.37 -23.62
CA MET A 104 16.38 26.56 -24.11
C MET A 104 15.79 27.15 -25.39
N THR A 105 15.11 26.37 -26.22
CA THR A 105 14.46 26.90 -27.43
C THR A 105 13.09 27.53 -27.18
N LYS A 106 12.44 27.22 -26.05
CA LYS A 106 11.11 27.74 -25.73
C LYS A 106 11.09 29.14 -25.10
N THR A 107 12.26 29.72 -24.84
CA THR A 107 12.37 31.05 -24.23
C THR A 107 12.59 32.19 -25.23
N LEU A 108 12.63 31.94 -26.54
CA LEU A 108 12.92 33.00 -27.52
C LEU A 108 12.00 33.10 -28.74
N THR A 109 11.01 32.20 -28.92
CA THR A 109 10.20 32.21 -30.17
C THR A 109 8.71 31.98 -29.97
N GLU A 110 8.10 32.46 -28.87
CA GLU A 110 6.64 32.29 -28.69
C GLU A 110 6.02 33.46 -27.89
N THR A 111 6.22 34.69 -28.39
CA THR A 111 5.53 35.88 -27.88
C THR A 111 4.44 36.40 -28.83
N LEU A 112 4.06 35.72 -29.91
CA LEU A 112 2.91 36.16 -30.71
C LEU A 112 2.15 35.01 -31.36
N LEU A 113 0.90 34.86 -30.91
CA LEU A 113 -0.24 34.21 -31.56
C LEU A 113 -0.05 32.76 -32.02
N GLU A 114 -0.21 31.81 -31.11
CA GLU A 114 -0.81 30.53 -31.48
C GLU A 114 -2.08 30.27 -30.63
N PRO A 115 -3.22 29.92 -31.27
CA PRO A 115 -4.42 29.53 -30.55
C PRO A 115 -4.16 28.24 -29.77
N LEU A 116 -4.60 28.22 -28.51
CA LEU A 116 -4.45 27.08 -27.60
C LEU A 116 -4.74 25.75 -28.33
N PRO A 117 -3.80 24.78 -28.35
CA PRO A 117 -4.14 23.45 -28.78
C PRO A 117 -5.18 22.90 -27.81
N THR A 118 -6.41 22.72 -28.29
CA THR A 118 -7.45 21.96 -27.58
C THR A 118 -6.91 20.56 -27.35
N ARG A 119 -6.40 20.35 -26.13
CA ARG A 119 -5.92 19.06 -25.63
C ARG A 119 -6.99 18.02 -25.95
N PRO A 120 -6.73 17.03 -26.83
CA PRO A 120 -7.70 15.98 -27.05
C PRO A 120 -7.91 15.30 -25.71
N THR A 121 -9.12 15.41 -25.18
CA THR A 121 -9.63 14.57 -24.10
C THR A 121 -9.74 13.15 -24.66
N THR A 122 -8.59 12.49 -24.80
CA THR A 122 -8.54 11.04 -24.92
C THR A 122 -9.11 10.50 -23.63
N LYS A 123 -10.41 10.19 -23.68
CA LYS A 123 -11.11 9.29 -22.76
C LYS A 123 -10.10 8.22 -22.35
N PRO A 124 -9.74 8.08 -21.06
CA PRO A 124 -8.66 7.19 -20.65
C PRO A 124 -8.92 5.83 -21.25
N GLU A 125 -8.12 5.56 -22.29
CA GLU A 125 -8.12 4.35 -23.06
C GLU A 125 -7.85 3.24 -22.07
N HIS A 126 -8.72 2.22 -22.09
CA HIS A 126 -8.78 1.12 -21.14
C HIS A 126 -7.39 0.80 -20.58
N VAL A 127 -7.15 1.26 -19.34
CA VAL A 127 -6.04 0.78 -18.51
C VAL A 127 -6.15 -0.73 -18.60
N GLY A 128 -5.21 -1.35 -19.29
CA GLY A 128 -5.23 -2.79 -19.53
C GLY A 128 -5.38 -3.45 -18.17
N TYR A 129 -6.55 -4.05 -17.92
CA TYR A 129 -6.82 -4.72 -16.66
C TYR A 129 -5.67 -5.70 -16.46
N ALA A 130 -4.93 -5.53 -15.35
CA ALA A 130 -3.84 -6.42 -15.00
C ALA A 130 -4.34 -7.87 -15.15
N ALA A 131 -3.59 -8.70 -15.87
CA ALA A 131 -3.94 -10.10 -16.04
C ALA A 131 -4.15 -10.73 -14.66
N GLY A 132 -5.38 -11.12 -14.37
CA GLY A 132 -5.80 -11.62 -13.07
C GLY A 132 -7.27 -12.01 -13.09
N ARG A 133 -7.74 -12.70 -12.05
CA ARG A 133 -9.14 -13.05 -11.82
C ARG A 133 -9.85 -11.95 -11.03
N PRO A 134 -11.16 -11.75 -11.20
CA PRO A 134 -11.92 -10.88 -10.32
C PRO A 134 -11.74 -11.32 -8.86
N MET A 135 -11.57 -10.36 -7.95
CA MET A 135 -11.54 -10.64 -6.51
C MET A 135 -12.87 -11.29 -6.09
N PRO A 136 -12.85 -12.43 -5.37
CA PRO A 136 -14.07 -13.02 -4.84
C PRO A 136 -14.67 -12.11 -3.77
N TYR A 137 -15.94 -11.75 -3.93
CA TYR A 137 -16.70 -11.09 -2.88
C TYR A 137 -17.76 -12.06 -2.32
N PRO A 138 -18.00 -12.02 -0.99
CA PRO A 138 -17.29 -11.22 0.00
C PRO A 138 -15.88 -11.72 0.33
N PRO A 139 -15.02 -10.91 0.99
CA PRO A 139 -13.76 -11.39 1.54
C PRO A 139 -13.97 -12.34 2.72
N ASN A 140 -12.97 -13.18 2.99
CA ASN A 140 -12.96 -14.16 4.07
C ASN A 140 -12.65 -13.51 5.43
N ASP A 141 -11.80 -12.49 5.44
CA ASP A 141 -11.48 -11.69 6.62
C ASP A 141 -11.36 -10.21 6.22
N LEU A 142 -11.62 -9.30 7.16
CA LEU A 142 -11.62 -7.88 6.90
C LEU A 142 -11.19 -7.10 8.15
N TRP A 143 -10.24 -6.20 7.96
CA TRP A 143 -9.76 -5.29 8.98
C TRP A 143 -9.94 -3.85 8.54
N CYS A 144 -10.42 -3.01 9.45
CA CYS A 144 -10.50 -1.57 9.24
C CYS A 144 -9.30 -0.91 9.91
N LEU A 145 -8.59 -0.07 9.18
CA LEU A 145 -7.43 0.64 9.67
C LEU A 145 -7.61 2.14 9.50
N GLN A 146 -7.28 2.86 10.56
CA GLN A 146 -7.19 4.30 10.56
C GLN A 146 -5.74 4.70 10.29
N LEU A 147 -5.52 5.57 9.31
CA LEU A 147 -4.24 6.14 8.96
C LEU A 147 -4.25 7.63 9.33
N THR A 148 -3.20 8.09 9.97
CA THR A 148 -3.00 9.50 10.27
C THR A 148 -2.02 10.11 9.27
N SER A 149 -2.14 11.42 9.05
CA SER A 149 -1.21 12.17 8.21
C SER A 149 -0.83 13.46 8.93
N ALA A 150 0.40 13.91 8.76
CA ALA A 150 0.81 15.22 9.25
C ALA A 150 0.07 16.37 8.52
N ASP A 151 -0.33 16.12 7.27
CA ASP A 151 -0.92 17.14 6.40
C ASP A 151 -2.46 17.22 6.50
N SER A 152 -3.09 16.32 7.25
CA SER A 152 -4.55 16.25 7.40
C SER A 152 -4.95 15.95 8.83
N ALA A 153 -5.80 16.82 9.40
CA ALA A 153 -6.40 16.60 10.72
C ALA A 153 -7.42 15.44 10.70
N ALA A 154 -8.06 15.21 9.56
CA ALA A 154 -9.01 14.11 9.41
C ALA A 154 -8.24 12.81 9.13
N PRO A 155 -8.44 11.76 9.94
CA PRO A 155 -7.83 10.47 9.71
C PRO A 155 -8.41 9.82 8.46
N LYS A 156 -7.56 9.15 7.68
CA LYS A 156 -7.98 8.37 6.52
C LYS A 156 -8.33 6.95 6.94
N VAL A 157 -9.39 6.37 6.42
CA VAL A 157 -9.76 4.97 6.67
C VAL A 157 -9.47 4.14 5.43
N ILE A 158 -8.83 2.99 5.64
CA ILE A 158 -8.66 1.94 4.64
C ILE A 158 -9.21 0.62 5.19
N LEU A 159 -9.54 -0.29 4.30
CA LEU A 159 -9.84 -1.67 4.65
C LEU A 159 -8.73 -2.59 4.14
N VAL A 160 -8.44 -3.65 4.87
CA VAL A 160 -7.49 -4.68 4.48
C VAL A 160 -8.25 -6.00 4.48
N ALA A 161 -8.51 -6.53 3.30
CA ALA A 161 -9.40 -7.65 3.07
C ALA A 161 -8.59 -8.88 2.63
N LEU A 162 -8.88 -10.04 3.22
CA LEU A 162 -8.38 -11.32 2.75
C LEU A 162 -9.33 -11.86 1.69
N HIS A 163 -8.91 -11.86 0.44
CA HIS A 163 -9.61 -12.54 -0.64
C HIS A 163 -8.99 -13.91 -0.83
N GLN A 164 -9.82 -14.96 -0.76
CA GLN A 164 -9.35 -16.33 -0.89
C GLN A 164 -10.30 -17.16 -1.75
N ASP A 165 -9.71 -18.04 -2.56
CA ASP A 165 -10.39 -19.15 -3.21
C ASP A 165 -9.62 -20.46 -3.00
N ILE A 166 -9.94 -21.49 -3.79
CA ILE A 166 -9.30 -22.81 -3.68
C ILE A 166 -7.84 -22.84 -4.15
N PHE A 167 -7.36 -21.79 -4.83
CA PHE A 167 -6.02 -21.72 -5.41
C PHE A 167 -5.14 -20.66 -4.74
N ASN A 168 -5.70 -19.56 -4.25
CA ASN A 168 -4.90 -18.47 -3.69
C ASN A 168 -5.58 -17.76 -2.51
N ALA A 169 -4.79 -17.11 -1.67
CA ALA A 169 -5.24 -16.31 -0.54
C ALA A 169 -4.34 -15.07 -0.40
N GLU A 170 -4.92 -13.87 -0.53
CA GLU A 170 -4.14 -12.63 -0.54
C GLU A 170 -4.83 -11.48 0.18
N TRP A 171 -4.01 -10.65 0.83
CA TRP A 171 -4.43 -9.43 1.50
C TRP A 171 -4.38 -8.25 0.53
N ILE A 172 -5.53 -7.62 0.33
CA ILE A 172 -5.72 -6.50 -0.60
C ILE A 172 -6.20 -5.30 0.20
N VAL A 173 -5.63 -4.13 -0.10
CA VAL A 173 -6.00 -2.88 0.57
C VAL A 173 -7.07 -2.17 -0.26
N HIS A 174 -8.15 -1.75 0.37
CA HIS A 174 -9.24 -0.99 -0.25
C HIS A 174 -9.30 0.42 0.34
N GLU A 175 -9.32 1.42 -0.55
CA GLU A 175 -9.81 2.75 -0.19
C GLU A 175 -11.33 2.79 -0.36
N VAL A 176 -12.02 3.41 0.58
CA VAL A 176 -13.48 3.50 0.62
C VAL A 176 -13.96 4.89 0.21
N THR A 177 -15.15 4.97 -0.38
CA THR A 177 -15.76 6.25 -0.81
C THR A 177 -16.40 7.00 0.35
N ASP A 178 -17.11 6.29 1.22
CA ASP A 178 -17.80 6.80 2.39
C ASP A 178 -17.39 5.98 3.63
N PRO A 179 -16.32 6.40 4.33
CA PRO A 179 -15.80 5.67 5.47
C PRO A 179 -16.84 5.39 6.56
N GLU A 180 -17.71 6.34 6.87
CA GLU A 180 -18.67 6.21 7.98
C GLU A 180 -19.70 5.13 7.67
N THR A 181 -20.33 5.21 6.49
CA THR A 181 -21.30 4.21 6.04
C THR A 181 -20.66 2.82 5.93
N VAL A 182 -19.44 2.74 5.39
CA VAL A 182 -18.76 1.44 5.24
C VAL A 182 -18.38 0.84 6.59
N LEU A 183 -17.82 1.61 7.52
CA LEU A 183 -17.49 1.14 8.87
C LEU A 183 -18.73 0.63 9.61
N ALA A 184 -19.84 1.36 9.53
CA ALA A 184 -21.12 0.93 10.10
C ALA A 184 -21.60 -0.38 9.47
N THR A 185 -21.49 -0.51 8.15
CA THR A 185 -21.94 -1.68 7.39
C THR A 185 -21.17 -2.95 7.71
N VAL A 186 -19.83 -2.86 7.82
CA VAL A 186 -18.95 -4.00 8.14
C VAL A 186 -18.78 -4.20 9.65
N GLY A 187 -19.34 -3.32 10.47
CA GLY A 187 -19.33 -3.40 11.93
C GLY A 187 -17.98 -3.11 12.57
N CYS A 188 -17.19 -2.22 11.98
CA CYS A 188 -15.93 -1.73 12.57
C CYS A 188 -16.17 -0.54 13.48
N GLN A 189 -15.47 -0.51 14.61
CA GLN A 189 -15.51 0.60 15.58
C GLN A 189 -14.09 0.93 16.03
N PHE A 190 -13.69 2.19 15.89
CA PHE A 190 -12.45 2.72 16.44
C PHE A 190 -12.71 3.26 17.85
N SER A 191 -11.72 3.19 18.72
CA SER A 191 -11.80 3.80 20.04
C SER A 191 -11.61 5.30 19.90
N LEU A 192 -12.51 6.09 20.47
CA LEU A 192 -12.30 7.54 20.59
C LEU A 192 -11.00 7.78 21.37
N PRO A 193 -10.14 8.71 20.91
CA PRO A 193 -8.91 9.06 21.62
C PRO A 193 -9.18 9.65 23.01
#